data_AF-A0A5M9JZS2-F1
#
_entry.id   AF-A0A5M9JZS2-F1
#
_cell.length_a   1.000
_cell.length_b   1.000
_cell.length_c   1.000
_cell.angle_alpha   90.00
_cell.angle_beta   90.00
_cell.angle_gamma   90.00
#
_symmetry.space_group_name_H-M   'P 1'
#
loop_
_entity.id
_entity.type
_entity.pdbx_description
1 polymer ?
#
loop_
_entity_poly.entity_id
_entity_poly.type
_entity_poly.pdbx_seq_one_letter_code
_entity_poly.pdbx_strand_id
1 'polypeptide(L)'
;MQEELVAPYRSGMTGFPNFTLKGAMEEELETAVTSEVTLMPEFYTASQIRQFIDDKRNLTRWGVQHYQKAELDDACTLWNRCLTKINADFASATGDRLQRSGGADLLHELADLYSAVLSSIAHATSVQMETQLAGHPRQLLRAADAVASASQGRTRWLARFAHRSTWRPTAAQSAELCYREALCARLSNEPRYLPVARNKIAVADRLMPGAPVVRAEQAKIERAIRELATTAVS
;
A
#
# COMPACT_ATOMS: atom_id res chain seq x y z
N MET A 1 19.27 18.49 -43.36
CA MET A 1 19.20 19.68 -42.48
C MET A 1 18.04 19.62 -41.49
N GLN A 2 16.75 19.68 -41.88
CA GLN A 2 15.64 19.60 -40.91
C GLN A 2 15.58 18.25 -40.18
N GLU A 3 15.75 17.12 -40.90
CA GLU A 3 15.88 15.78 -40.32
C GLU A 3 17.01 15.66 -39.28
N GLU A 4 18.16 16.28 -39.54
CA GLU A 4 19.31 16.27 -38.62
C GLU A 4 19.04 17.07 -37.34
N LEU A 5 18.23 18.14 -37.45
CA LEU A 5 17.81 18.94 -36.30
C LEU A 5 16.84 18.19 -35.38
N VAL A 6 16.05 17.26 -35.94
CA VAL A 6 15.05 16.49 -35.17
C VAL A 6 15.53 15.11 -34.72
N ALA A 7 16.61 14.59 -35.31
CA ALA A 7 17.20 13.30 -34.95
C ALA A 7 17.49 13.10 -33.44
N PRO A 8 17.96 14.12 -32.67
CA PRO A 8 18.14 13.97 -31.22
C PRO A 8 16.83 13.74 -30.47
N TYR A 9 15.72 14.34 -30.92
CA TYR A 9 14.41 14.14 -30.30
C TYR A 9 13.90 12.72 -30.57
N ARG A 10 14.01 12.25 -31.82
CA ARG A 10 13.59 10.88 -32.20
C ARG A 10 14.37 9.80 -31.45
N SER A 11 15.67 9.99 -31.25
CA SER A 11 16.53 9.01 -30.58
C SER A 11 16.53 9.11 -29.05
N GLY A 12 16.37 10.31 -28.49
CA GLY A 12 16.50 10.57 -27.06
C GLY A 12 15.18 10.78 -26.31
N MET A 13 14.08 11.07 -27.02
CA MET A 13 12.79 11.38 -26.43
C MET A 13 11.74 10.43 -26.99
N THR A 14 11.53 9.30 -26.33
CA THR A 14 10.38 8.41 -26.60
C THR A 14 9.48 8.36 -25.37
N GLY A 15 8.16 8.27 -25.59
CA GLY A 15 7.16 8.21 -24.53
C GLY A 15 6.83 9.53 -23.84
N PHE A 16 6.94 10.66 -24.56
CA PHE A 16 6.51 11.98 -24.08
C PHE A 16 5.18 12.39 -24.72
N PRO A 17 4.02 12.02 -24.12
CA PRO A 17 2.71 12.16 -24.75
C PRO A 17 2.28 13.62 -25.00
N ASN A 18 2.88 14.58 -24.30
CA ASN A 18 2.61 16.01 -24.44
C ASN A 18 3.69 16.73 -25.25
N PHE A 19 4.53 16.00 -25.98
CA PHE A 19 5.55 16.59 -26.82
C PHE A 19 4.92 17.35 -27.98
N THR A 20 5.41 18.55 -28.23
CA THR A 20 5.02 19.38 -29.37
C THR A 20 6.28 20.02 -29.95
N LEU A 21 6.43 19.92 -31.26
CA LEU A 21 7.46 20.65 -32.01
C LEU A 21 6.92 22.05 -32.32
N LYS A 22 7.78 23.07 -32.17
CA LYS A 22 7.44 24.45 -32.51
C LYS A 22 8.51 25.00 -33.44
N GLY A 23 8.09 25.46 -34.62
CA GLY A 23 8.98 26.06 -35.61
C GLY A 23 8.45 25.90 -37.04
N ALA A 24 9.09 26.55 -38.00
CA ALA A 24 8.78 26.36 -39.41
C ALA A 24 9.44 25.05 -39.89
N MET A 25 8.67 23.98 -39.98
CA MET A 25 9.09 22.69 -40.51
C MET A 25 8.03 22.10 -41.43
N GLU A 26 8.43 21.10 -42.21
CA GLU A 26 7.51 20.34 -43.04
C GLU A 26 6.50 19.57 -42.18
N GLU A 27 5.21 19.68 -42.50
CA GLU A 27 4.10 19.12 -41.70
C GLU A 27 4.20 17.59 -41.56
N GLU A 28 4.65 16.90 -42.61
CA GLU A 28 4.88 15.46 -42.59
C GLU A 28 6.00 15.08 -41.61
N LEU A 29 7.09 15.85 -41.58
CA LEU A 29 8.20 15.64 -40.66
C LEU A 29 7.79 15.94 -39.22
N GLU A 30 7.05 17.03 -38.99
CA GLU A 30 6.50 17.36 -37.66
C GLU A 30 5.62 16.24 -37.13
N THR A 31 4.72 15.74 -37.98
CA THR A 31 3.80 14.65 -37.64
C THR A 31 4.56 13.35 -37.33
N ALA A 32 5.54 13.00 -38.16
CA ALA A 32 6.35 11.80 -37.97
C ALA A 32 7.13 11.84 -36.65
N VAL A 33 7.86 12.94 -36.40
CA VAL A 33 8.65 13.07 -35.17
C VAL A 33 7.77 13.15 -33.94
N THR A 34 6.67 13.90 -33.99
CA THR A 34 5.74 13.98 -32.86
C THR A 34 5.13 12.61 -32.57
N SER A 35 4.73 11.85 -33.60
CA SER A 35 4.20 10.49 -33.43
C SER A 35 5.23 9.54 -32.82
N GLU A 36 6.48 9.59 -33.26
CA GLU A 36 7.56 8.76 -32.71
C GLU A 36 7.91 9.12 -31.26
N VAL A 37 7.98 10.42 -30.95
CA VAL A 37 8.33 10.91 -29.61
C VAL A 37 7.20 10.68 -28.61
N THR A 38 5.96 10.82 -29.05
CA THR A 38 4.78 10.58 -28.21
C THR A 38 4.48 9.10 -28.03
N LEU A 39 5.02 8.22 -28.89
CA LEU A 39 4.86 6.77 -28.79
C LEU A 39 5.45 6.27 -27.46
N MET A 40 4.59 5.87 -26.54
CA MET A 40 5.02 5.19 -25.33
C MET A 40 5.35 3.72 -25.65
N PRO A 41 6.56 3.24 -25.30
CA PRO A 41 6.88 1.83 -25.43
C PRO A 41 5.82 0.97 -24.75
N GLU A 42 5.40 -0.09 -25.43
CA GLU A 42 4.40 -1.02 -24.91
C GLU A 42 4.92 -1.79 -23.69
N PHE A 43 6.23 -2.02 -23.65
CA PHE A 43 6.93 -2.75 -22.60
C PHE A 43 8.01 -1.88 -21.93
N TYR A 44 8.12 -2.02 -20.62
CA TYR A 44 9.23 -1.51 -19.82
C TYR A 44 10.43 -2.45 -19.90
N THR A 45 11.62 -1.88 -19.93
CA THR A 45 12.87 -2.64 -19.79
C THR A 45 13.04 -3.14 -18.35
N ALA A 46 13.88 -4.16 -18.17
CA ALA A 46 14.20 -4.66 -16.83
C ALA A 46 14.82 -3.61 -15.90
N SER A 47 15.54 -2.61 -16.43
CA SER A 47 16.05 -1.49 -15.61
C SER A 47 14.94 -0.54 -15.17
N GLN A 48 13.97 -0.25 -16.05
CA GLN A 48 12.81 0.58 -15.71
C GLN A 48 11.91 -0.10 -14.67
N ILE A 49 11.68 -1.41 -14.78
CA ILE A 49 10.93 -2.19 -13.78
C ILE A 49 11.67 -2.17 -12.43
N ARG A 50 12.99 -2.36 -12.43
CA ARG A 50 13.78 -2.28 -11.19
C ARG A 50 13.72 -0.90 -10.55
N GLN A 51 13.91 0.16 -11.33
CA GLN A 51 13.78 1.54 -10.84
C GLN A 51 12.40 1.80 -10.22
N PHE A 52 11.34 1.32 -10.88
CA PHE A 52 9.98 1.43 -10.37
C PHE A 52 9.81 0.79 -8.98
N ILE A 53 10.39 -0.39 -8.76
CA ILE A 53 10.32 -1.10 -7.48
C ILE A 53 11.20 -0.41 -6.43
N ASP A 54 12.41 0.01 -6.83
CA ASP A 54 13.37 0.68 -5.95
C ASP A 54 12.81 2.00 -5.41
N ASP A 55 12.06 2.74 -6.21
CA ASP A 55 11.35 3.95 -5.75
C ASP A 55 10.36 3.64 -4.61
N LYS A 56 9.68 2.49 -4.66
CA LYS A 56 8.75 2.05 -3.60
C LYS A 56 9.49 1.55 -2.36
N ARG A 57 10.61 0.83 -2.57
CA ARG A 57 11.52 0.42 -1.50
C ARG A 57 12.12 1.61 -0.78
N ASN A 58 12.49 2.67 -1.50
CA ASN A 58 13.03 3.91 -0.92
C ASN A 58 12.05 4.56 0.05
N LEU A 59 10.78 4.72 -0.34
CA LEU A 59 9.73 5.21 0.56
C LEU A 59 9.60 4.34 1.81
N THR A 60 9.66 3.02 1.64
CA THR A 60 9.58 2.07 2.75
C THR A 60 10.75 2.23 3.72
N ARG A 61 11.99 2.33 3.18
CA ARG A 61 13.21 2.53 3.98
C ARG A 61 13.21 3.87 4.72
N TRP A 62 12.81 4.96 4.07
CA TRP A 62 12.69 6.26 4.73
C TRP A 62 11.64 6.22 5.84
N GLY A 63 10.51 5.54 5.63
CA GLY A 63 9.51 5.35 6.69
C GLY A 63 10.08 4.58 7.90
N VAL A 64 10.92 3.56 7.67
CA VAL A 64 11.63 2.86 8.76
C VAL A 64 12.58 3.80 9.52
N GLN A 65 13.27 4.70 8.83
CA GLN A 65 14.16 5.68 9.48
C GLN A 65 13.39 6.63 10.39
N HIS A 66 12.24 7.13 9.96
CA HIS A 66 11.35 7.95 10.80
C HIS A 66 10.79 7.14 11.98
N TYR A 67 10.38 5.90 11.73
CA TYR A 67 9.87 5.00 12.78
C TYR A 67 10.92 4.78 13.90
N GLN A 68 12.18 4.56 13.53
CA GLN A 68 13.28 4.38 14.49
C GLN A 68 13.55 5.62 15.36
N LYS A 69 13.18 6.81 14.87
CA LYS A 69 13.26 8.09 15.60
C LYS A 69 12.00 8.40 16.40
N ALA A 70 11.04 7.47 16.47
CA ALA A 70 9.71 7.66 17.03
C ALA A 70 8.84 8.75 16.34
N GLU A 71 9.18 9.11 15.09
CA GLU A 71 8.42 10.02 14.24
C GLU A 71 7.31 9.23 13.52
N LEU A 72 6.31 8.76 14.28
CA LEU A 72 5.31 7.78 13.81
C LEU A 72 4.41 8.32 12.68
N ASP A 73 4.03 9.60 12.74
CA ASP A 73 3.20 10.23 11.70
C ASP A 73 3.94 10.33 10.36
N ASP A 74 5.22 10.71 10.38
CA ASP A 74 6.06 10.80 9.18
C ASP A 74 6.32 9.42 8.58
N ALA A 75 6.57 8.41 9.43
CA ALA A 75 6.69 7.02 9.01
C ALA A 75 5.42 6.53 8.30
N CYS A 76 4.25 6.71 8.94
CA CYS A 76 2.97 6.35 8.37
C CYS A 76 2.68 7.11 7.06
N THR A 77 3.05 8.39 6.96
CA THR A 77 2.87 9.21 5.76
C THR A 77 3.65 8.64 4.57
N LEU A 78 4.92 8.28 4.77
CA LEU A 78 5.75 7.69 3.71
C LEU A 78 5.26 6.32 3.26
N TRP A 79 4.83 5.48 4.20
CA TRP A 79 4.26 4.17 3.89
C TRP A 79 2.90 4.27 3.17
N ASN A 80 2.01 5.16 3.62
CA ASN A 80 0.76 5.42 2.90
C ASN A 80 1.02 5.97 1.50
N ARG A 81 2.03 6.84 1.33
CA ARG A 81 2.46 7.31 0.00
C ARG A 81 2.94 6.15 -0.88
N CYS A 82 3.68 5.19 -0.32
CA CYS A 82 4.09 3.98 -1.03
C CYS A 82 2.87 3.20 -1.56
N LEU A 83 1.93 2.86 -0.68
CA LEU A 83 0.70 2.12 -1.06
C LEU A 83 -0.14 2.90 -2.08
N THR A 84 -0.27 4.22 -1.89
CA THR A 84 -1.01 5.10 -2.81
C THR A 84 -0.40 5.10 -4.20
N LYS A 85 0.93 5.22 -4.30
CA LYS A 85 1.62 5.16 -5.60
C LYS A 85 1.43 3.80 -6.26
N ILE A 86 1.58 2.69 -5.54
CA ILE A 86 1.32 1.35 -6.10
C ILE A 86 -0.12 1.25 -6.63
N ASN A 87 -1.11 1.68 -5.85
CA ASN A 87 -2.51 1.65 -6.28
C ASN A 87 -2.76 2.53 -7.52
N ALA A 88 -2.22 3.75 -7.54
CA ALA A 88 -2.38 4.70 -8.64
C ALA A 88 -1.70 4.21 -9.93
N ASP A 89 -0.47 3.70 -9.81
CA ASP A 89 0.27 3.14 -10.94
C ASP A 89 -0.54 1.99 -11.58
N PHE A 90 -1.09 1.09 -10.76
CA PHE A 90 -1.91 -0.05 -11.19
C PHE A 90 -3.38 0.28 -11.51
N ALA A 91 -3.81 1.52 -11.33
CA ALA A 91 -5.12 2.00 -11.78
C ALA A 91 -5.04 2.69 -13.15
N SER A 92 -3.86 2.78 -13.76
CA SER A 92 -3.60 3.50 -15.01
C SER A 92 -3.00 2.60 -16.09
N ALA A 93 -2.87 3.13 -17.32
CA ALA A 93 -2.18 2.46 -18.43
C ALA A 93 -0.72 2.10 -18.11
N THR A 94 -0.07 2.84 -17.20
CA THR A 94 1.26 2.49 -16.66
C THR A 94 1.25 1.11 -16.00
N GLY A 95 0.22 0.83 -15.21
CA GLY A 95 0.02 -0.46 -14.55
C GLY A 95 -0.15 -1.61 -15.52
N ASP A 96 -0.89 -1.41 -16.62
CA ASP A 96 -1.09 -2.44 -17.63
C ASP A 96 0.21 -2.76 -18.39
N ARG A 97 1.01 -1.74 -18.69
CA ARG A 97 2.36 -1.94 -19.25
C ARG A 97 3.29 -2.63 -18.27
N LEU A 98 3.32 -2.20 -17.00
CA LEU A 98 4.13 -2.82 -15.96
C LEU A 98 3.78 -4.31 -15.81
N GLN A 99 2.49 -4.65 -15.77
CA GLN A 99 2.03 -6.04 -15.71
C GLN A 99 2.48 -6.88 -16.91
N ARG A 100 2.38 -6.33 -18.13
CA ARG A 100 2.82 -7.03 -19.34
C ARG A 100 4.32 -7.21 -19.41
N SER A 101 5.08 -6.27 -18.85
CA SER A 101 6.55 -6.27 -18.91
C SER A 101 7.18 -7.11 -17.80
N GLY A 102 6.69 -6.98 -16.57
CA GLY A 102 7.25 -7.67 -15.39
C GLY A 102 6.56 -8.98 -15.03
N GLY A 103 5.39 -9.26 -15.63
CA GLY A 103 4.68 -10.52 -15.42
C GLY A 103 4.34 -10.81 -13.96
N ALA A 104 4.34 -12.11 -13.62
CA ALA A 104 4.00 -12.59 -12.28
C ALA A 104 5.06 -12.17 -11.24
N ASP A 105 6.34 -12.15 -11.60
CA ASP A 105 7.43 -11.85 -10.68
C ASP A 105 7.32 -10.43 -10.11
N LEU A 106 7.04 -9.44 -10.97
CA LEU A 106 6.74 -8.07 -10.53
C LEU A 106 5.54 -8.03 -9.57
N LEU A 107 4.48 -8.78 -9.88
CA LEU A 107 3.29 -8.82 -9.04
C LEU A 107 3.57 -9.48 -7.69
N HIS A 108 4.45 -10.49 -7.62
CA HIS A 108 4.86 -11.13 -6.37
C HIS A 108 5.66 -10.14 -5.51
N GLU A 109 6.67 -9.49 -6.12
CA GLU A 109 7.53 -8.52 -5.43
C GLU A 109 6.72 -7.33 -4.88
N LEU A 110 5.73 -6.86 -5.64
CA LEU A 110 4.82 -5.82 -5.18
C LEU A 110 3.84 -6.33 -4.12
N ALA A 111 3.35 -7.57 -4.20
CA ALA A 111 2.48 -8.14 -3.20
C ALA A 111 3.18 -8.28 -1.84
N ASP A 112 4.44 -8.73 -1.87
CA ASP A 112 5.33 -8.77 -0.70
C ASP A 112 5.53 -7.38 -0.12
N LEU A 113 5.96 -6.42 -0.94
CA LEU A 113 6.21 -5.05 -0.50
C LEU A 113 4.94 -4.40 0.08
N TYR A 114 3.81 -4.53 -0.60
CA TYR A 114 2.52 -4.00 -0.14
C TYR A 114 2.15 -4.58 1.22
N SER A 115 2.29 -5.89 1.39
CA SER A 115 1.94 -6.58 2.63
C SER A 115 2.87 -6.20 3.78
N ALA A 116 4.17 -6.05 3.51
CA ALA A 116 5.15 -5.58 4.49
C ALA A 116 4.85 -4.13 4.93
N VAL A 117 4.65 -3.22 3.98
CA VAL A 117 4.34 -1.80 4.25
C VAL A 117 3.06 -1.67 5.06
N LEU A 118 2.01 -2.43 4.73
CA LEU A 118 0.78 -2.43 5.51
C LEU A 118 0.99 -2.92 6.95
N SER A 119 1.79 -3.98 7.13
CA SER A 119 2.12 -4.46 8.48
C SER A 119 2.83 -3.38 9.30
N SER A 120 3.77 -2.65 8.68
CA SER A 120 4.45 -1.52 9.31
C SER A 120 3.49 -0.39 9.69
N ILE A 121 2.54 -0.03 8.81
CA ILE A 121 1.49 0.95 9.13
C ILE A 121 0.67 0.48 10.33
N ALA A 122 0.13 -0.75 10.28
CA ALA A 122 -0.71 -1.28 11.36
C ALA A 122 0.05 -1.34 12.70
N HIS A 123 1.33 -1.69 12.65
CA HIS A 123 2.21 -1.67 13.83
C HIS A 123 2.38 -0.26 14.38
N ALA A 124 2.86 0.69 13.58
CA ALA A 124 3.10 2.07 14.04
C ALA A 124 1.81 2.75 14.51
N THR A 125 0.70 2.55 13.80
CA THR A 125 -0.61 3.06 14.23
C THR A 125 -1.02 2.46 15.58
N SER A 126 -0.82 1.16 15.81
CA SER A 126 -1.13 0.57 17.12
C SER A 126 -0.29 1.19 18.25
N VAL A 127 1.00 1.43 18.01
CA VAL A 127 1.87 2.12 18.98
C VAL A 127 1.40 3.55 19.24
N GLN A 128 1.03 4.28 18.18
CA GLN A 128 0.53 5.65 18.29
C GLN A 128 -0.78 5.70 19.08
N MET A 129 -1.71 4.76 18.85
CA MET A 129 -2.96 4.65 19.60
C MET A 129 -2.72 4.40 21.09
N GLU A 130 -1.74 3.58 21.45
CA GLU A 130 -1.43 3.27 22.86
C GLU A 130 -0.70 4.41 23.57
N THR A 131 0.16 5.16 22.86
CA THR A 131 1.12 6.09 23.50
C THR A 131 0.82 7.57 23.29
N GLN A 132 0.24 7.95 22.14
CA GLN A 132 0.07 9.34 21.73
C GLN A 132 -1.40 9.77 21.63
N LEU A 133 -2.31 8.83 21.33
CA LEU A 133 -3.73 9.14 21.11
C LEU A 133 -4.63 8.77 22.30
N ALA A 134 -4.04 8.34 23.43
CA ALA A 134 -4.79 8.05 24.64
C ALA A 134 -5.60 9.28 25.09
N GLY A 135 -6.91 9.09 25.32
CA GLY A 135 -7.82 10.20 25.65
C GLY A 135 -8.32 11.02 24.46
N HIS A 136 -7.96 10.66 23.21
CA HIS A 136 -8.42 11.33 21.99
C HIS A 136 -9.36 10.42 21.16
N PRO A 137 -10.63 10.21 21.58
CA PRO A 137 -11.52 9.19 21.00
C PRO A 137 -11.75 9.33 19.49
N ARG A 138 -11.87 10.57 18.98
CA ARG A 138 -12.03 10.80 17.54
C ARG A 138 -10.80 10.40 16.73
N GLN A 139 -9.60 10.59 17.28
CA GLN A 139 -8.35 10.22 16.61
C GLN A 139 -8.13 8.70 16.68
N LEU A 140 -8.43 8.08 17.82
CA LEU A 140 -8.40 6.62 17.99
C LEU A 140 -9.34 5.92 16.99
N LEU A 141 -10.57 6.44 16.82
CA LEU A 141 -11.51 5.91 15.84
C LEU A 141 -10.98 6.00 14.41
N ARG A 142 -10.46 7.16 14.01
CA ARG A 142 -9.87 7.37 12.68
C ARG A 142 -8.67 6.47 12.43
N ALA A 143 -7.83 6.24 13.44
CA ALA A 143 -6.68 5.36 13.36
C ALA A 143 -7.11 3.89 13.14
N ALA A 144 -8.12 3.42 13.88
CA ALA A 144 -8.69 2.09 13.67
C ALA A 144 -9.30 1.92 12.27
N ASP A 145 -10.03 2.93 11.79
CA ASP A 145 -10.59 2.96 10.43
C ASP A 145 -9.52 2.92 9.35
N ALA A 146 -8.43 3.65 9.53
CA ALA A 146 -7.32 3.66 8.58
C ALA A 146 -6.69 2.26 8.44
N VAL A 147 -6.42 1.57 9.55
CA VAL A 147 -5.84 0.21 9.53
C VAL A 147 -6.81 -0.79 8.89
N ALA A 148 -8.10 -0.75 9.27
CA ALA A 148 -9.12 -1.62 8.68
C ALA A 148 -9.27 -1.38 7.16
N SER A 149 -9.32 -0.12 6.74
CA SER A 149 -9.43 0.27 5.33
C SER A 149 -8.21 -0.18 4.53
N ALA A 150 -7.01 -0.02 5.07
CA ALA A 150 -5.77 -0.42 4.40
C ALA A 150 -5.67 -1.96 4.27
N SER A 151 -6.13 -2.71 5.28
CA SER A 151 -6.25 -4.18 5.19
C SER A 151 -7.25 -4.68 4.15
N GLN A 152 -8.42 -4.03 4.07
CA GLN A 152 -9.36 -4.29 2.99
C GLN A 152 -8.76 -3.93 1.64
N GLY A 153 -8.03 -2.81 1.55
CA GLY A 153 -7.27 -2.40 0.37
C GLY A 153 -6.31 -3.47 -0.11
N ARG A 154 -5.48 -4.03 0.79
CA ARG A 154 -4.60 -5.17 0.47
C ARG A 154 -5.39 -6.36 -0.06
N THR A 155 -6.48 -6.73 0.61
CA THR A 155 -7.30 -7.88 0.20
C THR A 155 -7.85 -7.70 -1.22
N ARG A 156 -8.37 -6.49 -1.53
CA ARG A 156 -8.86 -6.15 -2.88
C ARG A 156 -7.74 -6.16 -3.91
N TRP A 157 -6.56 -5.61 -3.56
CA TRP A 157 -5.41 -5.58 -4.45
C TRP A 157 -4.94 -7.00 -4.80
N LEU A 158 -4.79 -7.88 -3.81
CA LEU A 158 -4.42 -9.29 -4.03
C LEU A 158 -5.48 -10.04 -4.86
N ALA A 159 -6.76 -9.83 -4.57
CA ALA A 159 -7.86 -10.45 -5.32
C ALA A 159 -7.87 -10.02 -6.80
N ARG A 160 -7.62 -8.73 -7.08
CA ARG A 160 -7.55 -8.19 -8.45
C ARG A 160 -6.51 -8.92 -9.31
N PHE A 161 -5.38 -9.29 -8.72
CA PHE A 161 -4.27 -9.93 -9.44
C PHE A 161 -4.17 -11.44 -9.21
N ALA A 162 -5.17 -12.07 -8.57
CA ALA A 162 -5.14 -13.49 -8.22
C ALA A 162 -5.01 -14.43 -9.44
N HIS A 163 -5.44 -13.99 -10.63
CA HIS A 163 -5.33 -14.74 -11.89
C HIS A 163 -3.94 -14.64 -12.55
N ARG A 164 -3.09 -13.70 -12.11
CA ARG A 164 -1.72 -13.48 -12.63
C ARG A 164 -0.63 -13.67 -11.59
N SER A 165 -1.00 -13.77 -10.31
CA SER A 165 -0.10 -13.91 -9.18
C SER A 165 -0.57 -15.02 -8.25
N THR A 166 0.31 -16.00 -8.04
CA THR A 166 0.15 -17.07 -7.07
C THR A 166 0.65 -16.69 -5.68
N TRP A 167 1.29 -15.53 -5.52
CA TRP A 167 1.78 -15.05 -4.24
C TRP A 167 0.65 -14.97 -3.21
N ARG A 168 0.91 -15.45 -1.99
CA ARG A 168 -0.02 -15.35 -0.85
C ARG A 168 0.77 -15.02 0.41
N PRO A 169 0.20 -14.23 1.34
CA PRO A 169 0.85 -13.98 2.61
C PRO A 169 0.95 -15.28 3.40
N THR A 170 2.02 -15.42 4.18
CA THR A 170 2.16 -16.56 5.11
C THR A 170 1.07 -16.50 6.19
N ALA A 171 0.83 -17.63 6.86
CA ALA A 171 -0.07 -17.68 8.02
C ALA A 171 0.37 -16.69 9.11
N ALA A 172 1.69 -16.55 9.32
CA ALA A 172 2.25 -15.60 10.28
C ALA A 172 1.98 -14.14 9.91
N GLN A 173 2.24 -13.74 8.66
CA GLN A 173 1.94 -12.38 8.18
C GLN A 173 0.45 -12.04 8.27
N SER A 174 -0.40 -13.02 7.95
CA SER A 174 -1.85 -12.86 8.03
C SER A 174 -2.34 -12.75 9.48
N ALA A 175 -1.79 -13.58 10.37
CA ALA A 175 -2.11 -13.56 11.79
C ALA A 175 -1.67 -12.25 12.45
N GLU A 176 -0.46 -11.77 12.14
CA GLU A 176 0.06 -10.50 12.66
C GLU A 176 -0.85 -9.33 12.27
N LEU A 177 -1.23 -9.20 11.00
CA LEU A 177 -2.13 -8.12 10.61
C LEU A 177 -3.51 -8.24 11.27
N CYS A 178 -4.08 -9.46 11.33
CA CYS A 178 -5.37 -9.66 12.00
C CYS A 178 -5.30 -9.30 13.48
N TYR A 179 -4.19 -9.65 14.15
CA TYR A 179 -3.92 -9.24 15.53
C TYR A 179 -3.87 -7.70 15.65
N ARG A 180 -3.14 -7.00 14.77
CA ARG A 180 -3.03 -5.54 14.80
C ARG A 180 -4.36 -4.84 14.51
N GLU A 181 -5.15 -5.34 13.55
CA GLU A 181 -6.50 -4.87 13.32
C GLU A 181 -7.39 -5.05 14.55
N ALA A 182 -7.31 -6.19 15.23
CA ALA A 182 -8.07 -6.44 16.44
C ALA A 182 -7.68 -5.49 17.57
N LEU A 183 -6.38 -5.28 17.75
CA LEU A 183 -5.80 -4.35 18.72
C LEU A 183 -6.29 -2.93 18.47
N CYS A 184 -6.16 -2.40 17.24
CA CYS A 184 -6.64 -1.07 16.88
C CYS A 184 -8.16 -0.95 17.05
N ALA A 185 -8.93 -1.97 16.64
CA ALA A 185 -10.37 -2.00 16.83
C ALA A 185 -10.77 -1.91 18.31
N ARG A 186 -10.09 -2.62 19.22
CA ARG A 186 -10.31 -2.48 20.67
C ARG A 186 -9.89 -1.10 21.17
N LEU A 187 -8.70 -0.63 20.79
CA LEU A 187 -8.15 0.66 21.23
C LEU A 187 -8.97 1.86 20.75
N SER A 188 -9.79 1.71 19.72
CA SER A 188 -10.75 2.75 19.31
C SER A 188 -11.72 3.15 20.42
N ASN A 189 -11.93 2.25 21.40
CA ASN A 189 -12.91 2.37 22.48
C ASN A 189 -14.34 2.66 21.99
N GLU A 190 -14.63 2.33 20.73
CA GLU A 190 -15.91 2.53 20.09
C GLU A 190 -16.67 1.18 20.06
N PRO A 191 -17.82 1.07 20.75
CA PRO A 191 -18.57 -0.18 20.89
C PRO A 191 -18.80 -0.94 19.58
N ARG A 192 -19.05 -0.22 18.47
CA ARG A 192 -19.30 -0.83 17.15
C ARG A 192 -18.10 -1.60 16.58
N TYR A 193 -16.88 -1.38 17.08
CA TYR A 193 -15.67 -2.09 16.66
C TYR A 193 -15.37 -3.33 17.50
N LEU A 194 -16.00 -3.53 18.66
CA LEU A 194 -15.74 -4.72 19.47
C LEU A 194 -16.06 -6.05 18.74
N PRO A 195 -17.15 -6.17 17.95
CA PRO A 195 -17.38 -7.35 17.11
C PRO A 195 -16.28 -7.56 16.06
N VAL A 196 -15.76 -6.47 15.48
CA VAL A 196 -14.64 -6.52 14.53
C VAL A 196 -13.37 -7.02 15.22
N ALA A 197 -13.06 -6.47 16.40
CA ALA A 197 -11.92 -6.89 17.21
C ALA A 197 -11.98 -8.39 17.54
N ARG A 198 -13.15 -8.85 18.00
CA ARG A 198 -13.40 -10.27 18.32
C ARG A 198 -13.25 -11.18 17.10
N ASN A 199 -13.78 -10.78 15.94
CA ASN A 199 -13.63 -11.56 14.71
C ASN A 199 -12.16 -11.67 14.28
N LYS A 200 -11.45 -10.54 14.29
CA LYS A 200 -10.05 -10.48 13.82
C LYS A 200 -9.09 -11.21 14.75
N ILE A 201 -9.27 -11.12 16.06
CA ILE A 201 -8.44 -11.88 17.01
C ILE A 201 -8.67 -13.39 16.90
N ALA A 202 -9.91 -13.81 16.63
CA ALA A 202 -10.21 -15.22 16.38
C ALA A 202 -9.60 -15.74 15.06
N VAL A 203 -9.51 -14.90 14.03
CA VAL A 203 -8.75 -15.24 12.81
C VAL A 203 -7.26 -15.37 13.11
N ALA A 204 -6.69 -14.45 13.89
CA ALA A 204 -5.28 -14.51 14.28
C ALA A 204 -4.97 -15.78 15.08
N ASP A 205 -5.82 -16.17 16.03
CA ASP A 205 -5.65 -17.40 16.82
C ASP A 205 -5.78 -18.66 15.94
N ARG A 206 -6.71 -18.71 14.98
CA ARG A 206 -6.79 -19.85 14.04
C ARG A 206 -5.53 -20.01 13.18
N LEU A 207 -4.90 -18.90 12.80
CA LEU A 207 -3.69 -18.90 11.97
C LEU A 207 -2.42 -19.20 12.78
N MET A 208 -2.38 -18.80 14.05
CA MET A 208 -1.28 -19.07 14.99
C MET A 208 -1.81 -19.42 16.38
N PRO A 209 -2.29 -20.66 16.60
CA PRO A 209 -2.96 -21.05 17.83
C PRO A 209 -2.08 -20.92 19.07
N GLY A 210 -2.63 -20.34 20.13
CA GLY A 210 -1.98 -20.31 21.45
C GLY A 210 -0.87 -19.25 21.61
N ALA A 211 -0.66 -18.39 20.61
CA ALA A 211 0.27 -17.26 20.70
C ALA A 211 -0.05 -16.38 21.93
N PRO A 212 0.91 -16.15 22.85
CA PRO A 212 0.64 -15.44 24.11
C PRO A 212 0.03 -14.04 23.92
N VAL A 213 0.54 -13.29 22.93
CA VAL A 213 0.05 -11.94 22.61
C VAL A 213 -1.40 -11.95 22.11
N VAL A 214 -1.78 -12.96 21.33
CA VAL A 214 -3.15 -13.12 20.82
C VAL A 214 -4.12 -13.43 21.95
N ARG A 215 -3.75 -14.37 22.85
CA ARG A 215 -4.58 -14.73 24.02
C ARG A 215 -4.76 -13.56 24.99
N ALA A 216 -3.68 -12.83 25.26
CA ALA A 216 -3.75 -11.66 26.13
C ALA A 216 -4.71 -10.60 25.56
N GLU A 217 -4.64 -10.35 24.25
CA GLU A 217 -5.51 -9.38 23.59
C GLU A 217 -6.96 -9.84 23.51
N GLN A 218 -7.20 -11.13 23.25
CA GLN A 218 -8.52 -11.74 23.30
C GLN A 218 -9.17 -11.52 24.68
N ALA A 219 -8.44 -11.75 25.76
CA ALA A 219 -8.96 -11.52 27.12
C ALA A 219 -9.34 -10.06 27.38
N LYS A 220 -8.59 -9.10 26.82
CA LYS A 220 -8.93 -7.66 26.92
C LYS A 220 -10.18 -7.32 26.12
N ILE A 221 -10.35 -7.88 24.92
CA ILE A 221 -11.55 -7.69 24.09
C ILE A 221 -12.78 -8.24 24.81
N GLU A 222 -12.69 -9.44 25.36
CA GLU A 222 -13.78 -10.08 26.12
C GLU A 222 -14.15 -9.33 27.40
N ARG A 223 -13.18 -8.67 28.03
CA ARG A 223 -13.45 -7.77 29.15
C ARG A 223 -14.23 -6.54 28.70
N ALA A 224 -13.77 -5.85 27.66
CA ALA A 224 -14.42 -4.65 27.13
C ALA A 224 -15.88 -4.92 26.69
N ILE A 225 -16.15 -6.06 26.06
CA ILE A 225 -17.51 -6.47 25.68
C ILE A 225 -18.41 -6.64 26.90
N ARG A 226 -17.92 -7.25 27.99
CA ARG A 226 -18.69 -7.44 29.22
C ARG A 226 -18.98 -6.12 29.93
N GLU A 227 -17.99 -5.24 30.02
CA GLU A 227 -18.14 -3.91 30.62
C GLU A 227 -19.22 -3.09 29.89
N LEU A 228 -19.24 -3.14 28.56
CA LEU A 228 -20.29 -2.50 27.76
C LEU A 228 -21.69 -3.08 28.03
N ALA A 229 -21.79 -4.40 28.17
CA ALA A 229 -23.07 -5.04 28.45
C ALA A 229 -23.61 -4.65 29.84
N THR A 230 -22.74 -4.44 30.82
CA THR A 230 -23.15 -4.01 32.16
C THR A 230 -23.59 -2.55 32.22
N THR A 231 -22.99 -1.65 31.45
CA THR A 231 -23.37 -0.23 31.42
C THR A 231 -24.64 0.04 30.61
N ALA A 232 -25.05 -0.88 29.74
CA ALA A 232 -26.30 -0.75 28.97
C ALA A 232 -27.56 -1.17 29.77
N VAL A 233 -27.40 -1.80 30.93
CA VAL A 233 -28.50 -2.32 31.78
C VAL A 233 -28.78 -1.42 32.99
N SER A 234 -27.87 -0.49 33.29
CA SER A 234 -27.96 0.53 34.34
C SER A 234 -28.49 1.86 33.81
#